data_AF-I0HJS9-F1
#
_entry.id   AF-I0HJS9-F1
#
_cell.length_a   1.000
_cell.length_b   1.000
_cell.length_c   1.000
_cell.angle_alpha   90.00
_cell.angle_beta   90.00
_cell.angle_gamma   90.00
#
_symmetry.space_group_name_H-M   'P 1'
#
loop_
_entity.id
_entity.type
_entity.pdbx_description
1 polymer ?
#
loop_
_entity_poly.entity_id
_entity_poly.type
_entity_poly.pdbx_seq_one_letter_code
_entity_poly.pdbx_strand_id
1 'polypeptide(L)'
;MSPRTRRLLPATGLLLLAGCVAQPQAAPALTGVPAPPASVPAVAPSLPGVTFVPLTPTATTPAPAPTFTTYPTVVPTVVPTTTTTTATGTTTTPTTSPTPSPTPSQAKKCTGAPTGRQILTLLKDNPAVPDAELEVAGGPFCGGAWSYTTVQLKGGGAEALSVVTTGKGTTLALVTAGTDVCNPRVKAEAPVGIRVLACGY
;
A
#
# COMPACT_ATOMS: atom_id res chain seq x y z
N MET A 1 2.36 28.23 61.62
CA MET A 1 3.49 29.07 61.16
C MET A 1 3.52 29.03 59.65
N SER A 2 3.42 30.20 59.02
CA SER A 2 3.54 30.43 57.57
C SER A 2 4.86 31.16 57.34
N PRO A 3 5.50 31.00 56.17
CA PRO A 3 5.51 32.10 55.19
C PRO A 3 5.28 31.55 53.76
N ARG A 4 4.31 32.01 52.97
CA ARG A 4 4.23 33.28 52.21
C ARG A 4 5.47 33.59 51.36
N THR A 5 5.43 33.16 50.09
CA THR A 5 6.16 33.84 49.01
C THR A 5 5.15 34.24 47.93
N ARG A 6 4.84 35.54 47.95
CA ARG A 6 4.11 36.28 46.89
C ARG A 6 5.14 36.86 45.91
N ARG A 7 4.61 37.23 44.73
CA ARG A 7 5.03 38.29 43.78
C ARG A 7 5.56 37.72 42.46
N LEU A 8 5.21 38.22 41.27
CA LEU A 8 4.37 39.33 40.81
C LEU A 8 4.15 39.14 39.29
N LEU A 9 2.94 39.36 38.78
CA LEU A 9 2.69 39.64 37.36
C LEU A 9 3.05 41.10 37.03
N PRO A 10 3.38 41.39 35.77
CA PRO A 10 2.62 42.38 34.98
C PRO A 10 2.16 41.74 33.64
N ALA A 11 0.94 41.88 33.10
CA ALA A 11 0.02 43.02 32.94
C ALA A 11 0.57 44.13 32.02
N THR A 12 0.61 43.87 30.70
CA THR A 12 0.61 44.86 29.60
C THR A 12 0.47 44.07 28.28
N GLY A 13 -0.42 44.37 27.34
CA GLY A 13 -1.39 45.44 27.20
C GLY A 13 -2.48 45.04 26.20
N LEU A 14 -3.66 45.59 26.44
CA LEU A 14 -4.84 45.54 25.58
C LEU A 14 -5.05 46.97 25.09
N LEU A 15 -4.98 47.22 23.78
CA LEU A 15 -5.68 48.30 23.05
C LEU A 15 -5.13 48.41 21.62
N LEU A 16 -5.96 48.10 20.62
CA LEU A 16 -6.52 49.12 19.74
C LEU A 16 -7.56 48.51 18.79
N LEU A 17 -8.73 49.15 18.81
CA LEU A 17 -9.89 48.90 17.96
C LEU A 17 -9.68 49.45 16.54
N ALA A 18 -10.54 48.94 15.65
CA ALA A 18 -11.13 49.60 14.48
C ALA A 18 -10.32 49.59 13.17
N GLY A 19 -10.94 49.00 12.13
CA GLY A 19 -10.52 49.16 10.75
C GLY A 19 -11.02 48.09 9.80
N CYS A 20 -12.33 48.04 9.54
CA CYS A 20 -12.85 47.48 8.30
C CYS A 20 -12.25 48.26 7.12
N VAL A 21 -11.38 47.65 6.32
CA VAL A 21 -11.37 47.87 4.87
C VAL A 21 -10.94 46.57 4.21
N ALA A 22 -11.87 45.95 3.50
CA ALA A 22 -11.60 44.93 2.50
C ALA A 22 -10.62 45.54 1.49
N GLN A 23 -9.38 45.08 1.50
CA GLN A 23 -8.40 45.46 0.48
C GLN A 23 -8.68 44.58 -0.75
N PRO A 24 -9.20 45.13 -1.87
CA PRO A 24 -9.24 44.39 -3.12
C PRO A 24 -7.79 44.23 -3.52
N GLN A 25 -7.25 43.02 -3.46
CA GLN A 25 -6.01 42.74 -4.15
C GLN A 25 -6.31 42.92 -5.65
N ALA A 26 -5.89 44.09 -6.14
CA ALA A 26 -5.81 44.37 -7.56
C ALA A 26 -5.08 43.20 -8.21
N ALA A 27 -5.73 42.61 -9.21
CA ALA A 27 -5.12 41.64 -10.09
C ALA A 27 -3.77 42.19 -10.57
N PRO A 28 -2.69 41.40 -10.55
CA PRO A 28 -1.49 41.79 -11.27
C PRO A 28 -1.90 42.00 -12.74
N ALA A 29 -1.73 43.23 -13.20
CA ALA A 29 -1.84 43.58 -14.60
C ALA A 29 -0.92 42.63 -15.38
N LEU A 30 -1.51 41.89 -16.32
CA LEU A 30 -0.80 41.14 -17.35
C LEU A 30 -0.12 42.13 -18.31
N THR A 31 0.92 42.82 -17.85
CA THR A 31 1.84 43.54 -18.73
C THR A 31 2.94 42.58 -19.15
N GLY A 32 2.73 41.98 -20.32
CA GLY A 32 3.74 41.19 -20.99
C GLY A 32 3.12 40.16 -21.90
N VAL A 33 2.49 40.61 -22.99
CA VAL A 33 2.39 39.76 -24.19
C VAL A 33 3.80 39.76 -24.79
N PRO A 34 4.58 38.66 -24.71
CA PRO A 34 5.79 38.56 -25.50
C PRO A 34 5.38 38.58 -26.98
N ALA A 35 6.08 39.43 -27.74
CA ALA A 35 5.96 39.50 -29.18
C ALA A 35 6.04 38.09 -29.81
N PRO A 36 5.26 37.80 -30.86
CA PRO A 36 5.41 36.55 -31.57
C PRO A 36 6.85 36.46 -32.09
N PRO A 37 7.59 35.37 -31.80
CA PRO A 37 8.87 35.16 -32.43
C PRO A 37 8.65 35.10 -33.94
N ALA A 38 9.46 35.87 -34.67
CA ALA A 38 9.51 35.87 -36.11
C ALA A 38 9.56 34.43 -36.63
N SER A 39 8.72 34.13 -37.62
CA SER A 39 8.66 32.86 -38.33
C SER A 39 10.05 32.46 -38.82
N VAL A 40 10.67 31.50 -38.13
CA VAL A 40 11.83 30.78 -38.63
C VAL A 40 11.37 29.86 -39.77
N PRO A 41 12.07 29.83 -40.92
CA PRO A 41 11.75 28.90 -41.99
C PRO A 41 11.92 27.46 -41.48
N ALA A 42 10.88 26.66 -41.66
CA ALA A 42 10.89 25.23 -41.37
C ALA A 42 11.86 24.53 -42.33
N VAL A 43 13.09 24.31 -41.89
CA VAL A 43 14.00 23.37 -42.55
C VAL A 43 13.56 21.98 -42.12
N ALA A 44 12.81 21.31 -42.99
CA ALA A 44 12.44 19.91 -42.79
C ALA A 44 13.73 19.06 -42.79
N PRO A 45 14.04 18.31 -41.72
CA PRO A 45 15.08 17.30 -41.81
C PRO A 45 14.57 16.16 -42.71
N SER A 46 15.21 16.01 -43.86
CA SER A 46 15.06 14.82 -44.70
C SER A 46 15.51 13.61 -43.90
N LEU A 47 14.54 12.87 -43.36
CA LEU A 47 14.78 11.56 -42.76
C LEU A 47 15.26 10.62 -43.87
N PRO A 48 16.31 9.80 -43.64
CA PRO A 48 16.66 8.75 -44.57
C PRO A 48 15.47 7.79 -44.72
N GLY A 49 15.21 7.38 -45.96
CA GLY A 49 14.11 6.47 -46.28
C GLY A 49 14.19 5.21 -45.42
N VAL A 50 13.18 5.02 -44.57
CA VAL A 50 12.97 3.75 -43.89
C VAL A 50 12.52 2.73 -44.92
N THR A 51 13.45 1.89 -45.34
CA THR A 51 13.14 0.68 -46.10
C THR A 51 12.42 -0.27 -45.16
N PHE A 52 11.10 -0.38 -45.30
CA PHE A 52 10.33 -1.41 -44.61
C PHE A 52 10.71 -2.77 -45.22
N VAL A 53 11.49 -3.55 -44.47
CA VAL A 53 11.64 -4.98 -44.76
C VAL A 53 10.28 -5.62 -44.47
N PRO A 54 9.61 -6.26 -45.44
CA PRO A 54 8.45 -7.07 -45.13
C PRO A 54 8.90 -8.24 -44.25
N LEU A 55 8.59 -8.17 -42.96
CA LEU A 55 8.66 -9.32 -42.08
C LEU A 55 7.58 -10.28 -42.57
N THR A 56 7.97 -11.27 -43.36
CA THR A 56 7.18 -12.49 -43.56
C THR A 56 6.78 -13.00 -42.17
N PRO A 57 5.49 -13.20 -41.87
CA PRO A 57 5.07 -13.78 -40.61
C PRO A 57 5.61 -15.21 -40.57
N THR A 58 6.74 -15.41 -39.89
CA THR A 58 7.13 -16.74 -39.44
C THR A 58 6.05 -17.16 -38.45
N ALA A 59 5.21 -18.09 -38.88
CA ALA A 59 4.30 -18.80 -38.00
C ALA A 59 5.17 -19.54 -36.97
N THR A 60 5.43 -18.88 -35.84
CA THR A 60 6.02 -19.54 -34.68
C THR A 60 4.97 -20.49 -34.16
N THR A 61 5.12 -21.77 -34.48
CA THR A 61 4.38 -22.87 -33.88
C THR A 61 4.32 -22.64 -32.36
N PRO A 62 3.13 -22.69 -31.72
CA PRO A 62 3.03 -22.58 -30.29
C PRO A 62 3.96 -23.62 -29.65
N ALA A 63 4.82 -23.17 -28.73
CA ALA A 63 5.56 -24.09 -27.88
C ALA A 63 4.56 -25.05 -27.21
N PRO A 64 4.85 -26.36 -27.14
CA PRO A 64 3.98 -27.29 -26.47
C PRO A 64 3.77 -26.81 -25.03
N ALA A 65 2.51 -26.77 -24.60
CA ALA A 65 2.14 -26.46 -23.23
C ALA A 65 2.94 -27.36 -22.28
N PRO A 66 3.39 -26.87 -21.11
CA PRO A 66 4.01 -27.74 -20.13
C PRO A 66 3.01 -28.83 -19.77
N THR A 67 3.36 -30.08 -20.07
CA THR A 67 2.71 -31.24 -19.49
C THR A 67 2.84 -31.11 -17.98
N PHE A 68 1.74 -30.78 -17.31
CA PHE A 68 1.64 -30.94 -15.87
C PHE A 68 1.81 -32.43 -15.59
N THR A 69 2.96 -32.80 -15.04
CA THR A 69 3.15 -34.09 -14.39
C THR A 69 2.02 -34.23 -13.39
N THR A 70 1.14 -35.19 -13.66
CA THR A 70 0.09 -35.63 -12.75
C THR A 70 0.70 -35.86 -11.38
N TYR A 71 0.35 -34.99 -10.43
CA TYR A 71 0.61 -35.23 -9.02
C TYR A 71 -0.08 -36.56 -8.66
N PRO A 72 0.57 -37.49 -7.95
CA PRO A 72 -0.12 -38.67 -7.46
C PRO A 72 -1.29 -38.19 -6.59
N THR A 73 -2.50 -38.53 -7.03
CA THR A 73 -3.69 -38.49 -6.20
C THR A 73 -3.42 -39.44 -5.04
N VAL A 74 -3.08 -38.89 -3.87
CA VAL A 74 -3.22 -39.64 -2.62
C VAL A 74 -4.72 -39.67 -2.36
N VAL A 75 -5.38 -40.68 -2.95
CA VAL A 75 -6.67 -41.13 -2.47
C VAL A 75 -6.39 -41.75 -1.09
N PRO A 76 -6.96 -41.24 0.01
CA PRO A 76 -6.96 -42.01 1.23
C PRO A 76 -7.84 -43.24 0.97
N THR A 77 -7.20 -44.39 0.73
CA THR A 77 -7.86 -45.69 0.86
C THR A 77 -8.22 -45.85 2.33
N VAL A 78 -9.44 -45.47 2.68
CA VAL A 78 -10.05 -45.86 3.95
C VAL A 78 -10.33 -47.35 3.83
N VAL A 79 -9.42 -48.17 4.33
CA VAL A 79 -9.71 -49.58 4.60
C VAL A 79 -10.75 -49.59 5.72
N PRO A 80 -11.94 -50.17 5.53
CA PRO A 80 -12.85 -50.40 6.64
C PRO A 80 -12.27 -51.54 7.48
N THR A 81 -11.55 -51.20 8.56
CA THR A 81 -11.25 -52.17 9.61
C THR A 81 -12.54 -52.43 10.37
N THR A 82 -13.27 -53.46 9.98
CA THR A 82 -14.40 -54.00 10.76
C THR A 82 -13.84 -54.70 12.00
N THR A 83 -13.55 -53.95 13.05
CA THR A 83 -13.50 -54.51 14.40
C THR A 83 -14.93 -54.52 14.95
N THR A 84 -15.55 -55.68 14.80
CA THR A 84 -16.79 -56.04 15.49
C THR A 84 -16.53 -56.01 17.00
N THR A 85 -17.02 -54.97 17.67
CA THR A 85 -17.12 -54.97 19.13
C THR A 85 -18.57 -54.66 19.50
N THR A 86 -19.16 -55.67 20.12
CA THR A 86 -20.45 -55.81 20.76
C THR A 86 -20.99 -54.54 21.43
N ALA A 87 -22.29 -54.30 21.21
CA ALA A 87 -23.10 -53.26 21.83
C ALA A 87 -23.07 -53.32 23.38
N THR A 88 -23.13 -52.14 24.02
CA THR A 88 -24.09 -51.75 25.10
C THR A 88 -23.57 -50.46 25.75
N GLY A 89 -24.37 -49.40 25.75
CA GLY A 89 -24.10 -48.20 26.56
C GLY A 89 -24.59 -46.92 25.91
N THR A 90 -25.85 -46.58 26.11
CA THR A 90 -26.39 -45.23 25.88
C THR A 90 -25.61 -44.25 26.76
N THR A 91 -24.74 -43.42 26.17
CA THR A 91 -24.18 -42.25 26.84
C THR A 91 -24.33 -41.08 25.89
N THR A 92 -25.29 -40.21 26.20
CA THR A 92 -25.46 -38.92 25.56
C THR A 92 -24.20 -38.10 25.77
N THR A 93 -23.34 -38.05 24.76
CA THR A 93 -22.20 -37.12 24.75
C THR A 93 -22.76 -35.70 24.73
N PRO A 94 -22.35 -34.81 25.64
CA PRO A 94 -22.77 -33.41 25.55
C PRO A 94 -22.24 -32.86 24.23
N THR A 95 -23.14 -32.29 23.42
CA THR A 95 -22.80 -31.48 22.26
C THR A 95 -21.92 -30.32 22.74
N THR A 96 -20.61 -30.45 22.61
CA THR A 96 -19.68 -29.35 22.86
C THR A 96 -19.93 -28.31 21.77
N SER A 97 -20.61 -27.23 22.17
CA SER A 97 -20.75 -26.03 21.35
C SER A 97 -19.36 -25.62 20.84
N PRO A 98 -19.18 -25.31 19.54
CA PRO A 98 -17.89 -24.85 19.04
C PRO A 98 -17.51 -23.57 19.80
N THR A 99 -16.41 -23.64 20.54
CA THR A 99 -15.78 -22.44 21.12
C THR A 99 -15.59 -21.42 20.00
N PRO A 100 -16.06 -20.16 20.15
CA PRO A 100 -15.86 -19.15 19.12
C PRO A 100 -14.36 -18.98 18.88
N SER A 101 -13.93 -19.20 17.64
CA SER A 101 -12.56 -18.91 17.22
C SER A 101 -12.30 -17.41 17.44
N PRO A 102 -11.15 -17.02 18.03
CA PRO A 102 -10.85 -15.61 18.20
C PRO A 102 -10.84 -14.90 16.85
N THR A 103 -11.52 -13.75 16.76
CA THR A 103 -11.47 -12.88 15.60
C THR A 103 -10.01 -12.50 15.32
N PRO A 104 -9.53 -12.64 14.07
CA PRO A 104 -8.15 -12.29 13.74
C PRO A 104 -7.89 -10.81 14.04
N SER A 105 -6.79 -10.53 14.74
CA SER A 105 -6.40 -9.18 15.13
C SER A 105 -5.45 -8.56 14.10
N GLN A 106 -5.61 -7.25 13.86
CA GLN A 106 -4.74 -6.50 12.95
C GLN A 106 -3.28 -6.46 13.45
N ALA A 107 -2.35 -6.30 12.51
CA ALA A 107 -0.94 -6.11 12.84
C ALA A 107 -0.73 -4.83 13.68
N LYS A 108 0.17 -4.90 14.66
CA LYS A 108 0.52 -3.76 15.53
C LYS A 108 1.46 -2.81 14.81
N LYS A 109 1.51 -1.54 15.24
CA LYS A 109 2.52 -0.59 14.75
C LYS A 109 3.94 -1.13 14.98
N CYS A 110 4.80 -0.96 14.00
CA CYS A 110 6.22 -1.30 14.09
C CYS A 110 6.90 -0.46 15.18
N THR A 111 7.75 -1.08 16.00
CA THR A 111 8.56 -0.38 17.02
C THR A 111 9.96 0.00 16.53
N GLY A 112 10.33 -0.39 15.30
CA GLY A 112 11.63 -0.15 14.71
C GLY A 112 11.57 -0.04 13.19
N ALA A 113 11.92 -1.13 12.50
CA ALA A 113 11.94 -1.19 11.04
C ALA A 113 10.82 -2.09 10.48
N PRO A 114 10.28 -1.77 9.29
CA PRO A 114 10.63 -0.61 8.47
C PRO A 114 10.06 0.71 9.00
N THR A 115 10.75 1.81 8.68
CA THR A 115 10.26 3.18 8.95
C THR A 115 9.46 3.69 7.76
N GLY A 116 8.54 4.62 8.00
CA GLY A 116 7.77 5.27 6.93
C GLY A 116 8.63 5.86 5.82
N ARG A 117 9.75 6.50 6.19
CA ARG A 117 10.71 7.06 5.24
C ARG A 117 11.37 6.00 4.36
N GLN A 118 11.73 4.84 4.91
CA GLN A 118 12.29 3.73 4.11
C GLN A 118 11.28 3.23 3.08
N ILE A 119 10.00 3.16 3.47
CA ILE A 119 8.93 2.76 2.56
C ILE A 119 8.73 3.81 1.46
N LEU A 120 8.72 5.10 1.80
CA LEU A 120 8.62 6.17 0.80
C LEU A 120 9.80 6.16 -0.17
N THR A 121 11.03 5.91 0.31
CA THR A 121 12.20 5.75 -0.57
C THR A 121 12.02 4.57 -1.52
N LEU A 122 11.54 3.42 -1.02
CA LEU A 122 11.31 2.23 -1.83
C LEU A 122 10.24 2.44 -2.92
N LEU A 123 9.27 3.34 -2.70
CA LEU A 123 8.18 3.60 -3.63
C LEU A 123 8.56 4.54 -4.78
N LYS A 124 9.59 5.37 -4.63
CA LYS A 124 10.01 6.34 -5.66
C LYS A 124 10.34 5.70 -7.00
N ASP A 125 10.88 4.48 -6.97
CA ASP A 125 11.30 3.76 -8.17
C ASP A 125 10.20 2.85 -8.72
N ASN A 126 8.99 2.89 -8.16
CA ASN A 126 7.90 1.99 -8.56
C ASN A 126 6.98 2.64 -9.61
N PRO A 127 6.81 2.04 -10.81
CA PRO A 127 6.01 2.63 -11.89
C PRO A 127 4.50 2.64 -11.63
N ALA A 128 4.00 1.85 -10.67
CA ALA A 128 2.59 1.85 -10.26
C ALA A 128 2.28 2.94 -9.23
N VAL A 129 3.29 3.66 -8.77
CA VAL A 129 3.17 4.77 -7.81
C VAL A 129 3.28 6.09 -8.58
N PRO A 130 2.42 7.07 -8.31
CA PRO A 130 2.51 8.37 -8.96
C PRO A 130 3.84 9.06 -8.63
N ASP A 131 4.42 9.72 -9.64
CA ASP A 131 5.61 10.56 -9.49
C ASP A 131 5.23 11.89 -8.81
N ALA A 132 4.97 11.80 -7.51
CA ALA A 132 4.54 12.90 -6.67
C ALA A 132 5.14 12.74 -5.26
N GLU A 133 5.18 13.84 -4.51
CA GLU A 133 5.61 13.80 -3.11
C GLU A 133 4.56 13.04 -2.28
N LEU A 134 4.96 11.89 -1.73
CA LEU A 134 4.11 11.05 -0.89
C LEU A 134 4.41 11.28 0.60
N GLU A 135 3.39 11.13 1.44
CA GLU A 135 3.51 11.09 2.89
C GLU A 135 2.83 9.85 3.48
N VAL A 136 3.28 9.43 4.66
CA VAL A 136 2.68 8.28 5.34
C VAL A 136 1.39 8.72 6.03
N ALA A 137 0.27 8.16 5.59
CA ALA A 137 -1.05 8.36 6.19
C ALA A 137 -1.28 7.43 7.39
N GLY A 138 -0.75 6.20 7.34
CA GLY A 138 -0.95 5.20 8.38
C GLY A 138 0.12 4.11 8.41
N GLY A 139 0.41 3.60 9.61
CA GLY A 139 1.45 2.59 9.84
C GLY A 139 2.84 3.19 10.10
N PRO A 140 3.93 2.44 9.87
CA PRO A 140 3.97 1.04 9.40
C PRO A 140 3.44 0.05 10.45
N PHE A 141 2.70 -0.97 10.01
CA PHE A 141 2.21 -2.06 10.84
C PHE A 141 2.98 -3.35 10.54
N CYS A 142 3.49 -4.02 11.55
CA CYS A 142 4.41 -5.14 11.42
C CYS A 142 3.77 -6.47 11.82
N GLY A 143 3.99 -7.49 11.00
CA GLY A 143 3.72 -8.89 11.31
C GLY A 143 4.89 -9.75 10.84
N GLY A 144 5.69 -10.27 11.77
CA GLY A 144 6.89 -11.05 11.42
C GLY A 144 7.88 -10.25 10.56
N ALA A 145 8.15 -10.75 9.35
CA ALA A 145 8.98 -10.08 8.34
C ALA A 145 8.20 -9.15 7.40
N TRP A 146 6.87 -9.10 7.52
CA TRP A 146 5.99 -8.32 6.66
C TRP A 146 5.61 -6.99 7.30
N SER A 147 5.35 -5.99 6.46
CA SER A 147 4.72 -4.76 6.93
C SER A 147 3.68 -4.21 5.96
N TYR A 148 2.69 -3.52 6.52
CA TYR A 148 1.62 -2.81 5.80
C TYR A 148 1.70 -1.32 6.15
N THR A 149 1.60 -0.45 5.15
CA THR A 149 1.61 1.01 5.32
C THR A 149 0.64 1.64 4.34
N THR A 150 -0.05 2.68 4.78
CA THR A 150 -0.89 3.50 3.91
C THR A 150 -0.17 4.82 3.68
N VAL A 151 -0.03 5.19 2.41
CA VAL A 151 0.59 6.44 1.97
C VAL A 151 -0.39 7.26 1.15
N GLN A 152 -0.20 8.56 1.10
CA GLN A 152 -1.06 9.46 0.34
C GLN A 152 -0.21 10.55 -0.31
N LEU A 153 -0.76 11.26 -1.31
CA LEU A 153 -0.12 12.45 -1.83
C LEU A 153 -0.02 13.51 -0.73
N LYS A 154 1.14 14.15 -0.65
CA LYS A 154 1.38 15.23 0.30
C LYS A 154 0.41 16.39 0.02
N GLY A 155 -0.35 16.77 1.04
CA GLY A 155 -1.42 17.77 0.89
C GLY A 155 -2.77 17.20 0.49
N GLY A 156 -2.89 15.87 0.36
CA GLY A 156 -4.13 15.16 0.09
C GLY A 156 -4.62 15.27 -1.35
N GLY A 157 -5.92 15.07 -1.57
CA GLY A 157 -6.58 15.25 -2.87
C GLY A 157 -6.58 14.04 -3.80
N ALA A 158 -5.96 12.92 -3.41
CA ALA A 158 -5.99 11.66 -4.13
C ALA A 158 -6.27 10.50 -3.17
N GLU A 159 -6.71 9.37 -3.73
CA GLU A 159 -6.91 8.14 -2.98
C GLU A 159 -5.60 7.66 -2.35
N ALA A 160 -5.68 7.20 -1.10
CA ALA A 160 -4.52 6.68 -0.40
C ALA A 160 -4.11 5.32 -0.98
N LEU A 161 -2.80 5.11 -1.11
CA LEU A 161 -2.23 3.86 -1.58
C LEU A 161 -1.85 2.99 -0.39
N SER A 162 -2.19 1.72 -0.48
CA SER A 162 -1.75 0.68 0.43
C SER A 162 -0.46 0.07 -0.08
N VAL A 163 0.45 -0.25 0.84
CA VAL A 163 1.80 -0.72 0.52
C VAL A 163 2.13 -1.89 1.41
N VAL A 164 2.45 -3.02 0.78
CA VAL A 164 2.89 -4.23 1.48
C VAL A 164 4.35 -4.49 1.15
N THR A 165 5.17 -4.61 2.17
CA THR A 165 6.61 -4.91 2.05
C THR A 165 6.98 -6.11 2.89
N THR A 166 8.14 -6.69 2.59
CA THR A 166 8.76 -7.76 3.38
C THR A 166 10.23 -7.43 3.64
N GLY A 167 10.82 -8.02 4.67
CA GLY A 167 12.18 -7.74 5.10
C GLY A 167 12.30 -6.47 5.94
N LYS A 168 13.53 -6.09 6.27
CA LYS A 168 13.85 -4.92 7.12
C LYS A 168 15.18 -4.31 6.71
N GLY A 169 15.32 -3.00 6.89
CA GLY A 169 16.58 -2.31 6.58
C GLY A 169 16.95 -2.46 5.11
N THR A 170 18.10 -3.06 4.83
CA THR A 170 18.63 -3.26 3.47
C THR A 170 17.98 -4.40 2.70
N THR A 171 17.25 -5.31 3.38
CA THR A 171 16.49 -6.39 2.74
C THR A 171 15.04 -6.03 2.49
N LEU A 172 14.66 -4.76 2.73
CA LEU A 172 13.30 -4.29 2.54
C LEU A 172 12.94 -4.37 1.04
N ALA A 173 11.93 -5.18 0.74
CA ALA A 173 11.46 -5.43 -0.60
C ALA A 173 9.98 -5.11 -0.71
N LEU A 174 9.59 -4.53 -1.85
CA LEU A 174 8.21 -4.24 -2.14
C LEU A 174 7.53 -5.53 -2.62
N VAL A 175 6.39 -5.86 -2.01
CA VAL A 175 5.56 -6.98 -2.45
C VAL A 175 4.48 -6.48 -3.40
N THR A 176 3.79 -5.40 -3.02
CA THR A 176 2.77 -4.76 -3.83
C THR A 176 2.49 -3.35 -3.30
N ALA A 177 2.06 -2.46 -4.18
CA ALA A 177 1.58 -1.12 -3.85
C ALA A 177 0.40 -0.78 -4.75
N GLY A 178 -0.64 -0.15 -4.19
CA GLY A 178 -1.84 0.21 -4.92
C GLY A 178 -3.04 0.43 -3.99
N THR A 179 -4.19 0.73 -4.56
CA THR A 179 -5.45 0.84 -3.81
C THR A 179 -5.97 -0.55 -3.40
N ASP A 180 -5.68 -1.59 -4.19
CA ASP A 180 -5.84 -3.00 -3.83
C ASP A 180 -4.47 -3.67 -3.71
N VAL A 181 -4.22 -4.28 -2.56
CA VAL A 181 -2.98 -5.01 -2.26
C VAL A 181 -3.23 -6.46 -1.89
N CYS A 182 -4.47 -6.93 -1.98
CA CYS A 182 -4.85 -8.29 -1.59
C CYS A 182 -4.63 -9.29 -2.72
N ASN A 183 -3.39 -9.42 -3.17
CA ASN A 183 -3.02 -10.35 -4.23
C ASN A 183 -2.81 -11.80 -3.69
N PRO A 184 -2.75 -12.83 -4.57
CA PRO A 184 -2.58 -14.23 -4.15
C PRO A 184 -1.37 -14.47 -3.25
N ARG A 185 -0.28 -13.73 -3.48
CA ARG A 185 0.93 -13.83 -2.67
C ARG A 185 0.70 -13.35 -1.24
N VAL A 186 0.05 -12.20 -1.07
CA VAL A 186 -0.31 -11.67 0.26
C VAL A 186 -1.26 -12.63 0.99
N LYS A 187 -2.24 -13.21 0.28
CA LYS A 187 -3.17 -14.20 0.87
C LYS A 187 -2.45 -15.44 1.38
N ALA A 188 -1.49 -15.95 0.60
CA ALA A 188 -0.77 -17.18 0.89
C ALA A 188 0.33 -17.02 1.93
N GLU A 189 1.12 -15.94 1.86
CA GLU A 189 2.39 -15.82 2.60
C GLU A 189 2.34 -14.80 3.74
N ALA A 190 1.44 -13.82 3.70
CA ALA A 190 1.44 -12.77 4.71
C ALA A 190 0.83 -13.28 6.03
N PRO A 191 1.37 -12.87 7.19
CA PRO A 191 0.79 -13.20 8.49
C PRO A 191 -0.64 -12.68 8.62
N VAL A 192 -1.44 -13.35 9.46
CA VAL A 192 -2.87 -13.04 9.61
C VAL A 192 -3.14 -11.56 9.85
N GLY A 193 -2.39 -10.89 10.73
CA GLY A 193 -2.61 -9.47 11.01
C GLY A 193 -2.31 -8.53 9.83
N ILE A 194 -1.44 -8.92 8.91
CA ILE A 194 -1.21 -8.19 7.66
C ILE A 194 -2.34 -8.47 6.66
N ARG A 195 -2.84 -9.70 6.60
CA ARG A 195 -4.02 -10.03 5.77
C ARG A 195 -5.26 -9.29 6.22
N VAL A 196 -5.50 -9.13 7.53
CA VAL A 196 -6.63 -8.31 8.01
C VAL A 196 -6.53 -6.87 7.48
N LEU A 197 -5.33 -6.28 7.44
CA LEU A 197 -5.13 -4.91 6.95
C LEU A 197 -5.20 -4.81 5.41
N ALA A 198 -4.58 -5.76 4.71
CA ALA A 198 -4.46 -5.74 3.25
C ALA A 198 -5.71 -6.28 2.53
N CYS A 199 -6.44 -7.20 3.16
CA CYS A 199 -7.53 -7.96 2.55
C CYS A 199 -8.88 -7.82 3.27
N GLY A 200 -8.90 -7.36 4.52
CA GLY A 200 -10.14 -7.08 5.26
C GLY A 200 -10.83 -8.29 5.91
N TYR A 201 -10.13 -9.40 6.17
CA TYR A 201 -10.69 -10.60 6.83
C TYR A 201 -9.70 -11.34 7.74
#